data_AF-A0A5C8M3J1-F1
#
_entry.id   AF-A0A5C8M3J1-F1
#
_cell.length_a   1.000
_cell.length_b   1.000
_cell.length_c   1.000
_cell.angle_alpha   90.00
_cell.angle_beta   90.00
_cell.angle_gamma   90.00
#
_symmetry.space_group_name_H-M   'P 1'
#
loop_
_entity.id
_entity.type
_entity.pdbx_description
1 polymer ?
#
loop_
_entity_poly.entity_id
_entity_poly.type
_entity_poly.pdbx_seq_one_letter_code
_entity_poly.pdbx_strand_id
1 'polypeptide(L)' 'MLKSQEQRNFTLLRVIQVLVDEQVSFLIRGPEYMKPLNLKAVSDRLGLHESTISRAVQNKYIQTP' A
#
# COMPACT_ATOMS: atom_id res chain seq x y z
N MET A 1 9.19 -23.00 1.01
CA MET A 1 9.55 -21.79 0.24
C MET A 1 8.38 -21.21 -0.56
N LEU A 2 7.42 -22.01 -1.07
CA LEU A 2 6.24 -21.50 -1.78
C LEU A 2 5.34 -20.59 -0.90
N LYS A 3 4.97 -21.09 0.30
CA LYS A 3 4.10 -20.36 1.25
C LYS A 3 4.61 -18.96 1.64
N SER A 4 5.93 -18.79 1.79
CA SER A 4 6.49 -17.49 2.20
C SER A 4 6.46 -16.46 1.06
N GLN A 5 6.56 -16.88 -0.19
CA GLN A 5 6.39 -15.98 -1.34
C GLN A 5 4.92 -15.59 -1.53
N GLU A 6 4.02 -16.56 -1.41
CA GLU A 6 2.57 -16.30 -1.47
C GLU A 6 2.14 -15.31 -0.39
N GLN A 7 2.62 -15.48 0.85
CA GLN A 7 2.31 -14.57 1.95
C GLN A 7 2.82 -13.14 1.71
N ARG A 8 4.01 -12.99 1.08
CA ARG A 8 4.55 -11.68 0.72
C ARG A 8 3.73 -11.01 -0.37
N ASN A 9 3.37 -11.74 -1.42
CA ASN A 9 2.52 -11.24 -2.49
C ASN A 9 1.15 -10.83 -1.95
N PHE A 10 0.57 -11.65 -1.07
CA PHE A 10 -0.69 -11.34 -0.40
C PHE A 10 -0.62 -10.06 0.42
N THR A 11 0.45 -9.88 1.20
CA THR A 11 0.65 -8.66 2.00
C THR A 11 0.78 -7.43 1.10
N LEU A 12 1.58 -7.53 0.03
CA LEU A 12 1.76 -6.43 -0.92
C LEU A 12 0.43 -6.04 -1.59
N LEU A 13 -0.36 -7.01 -2.05
CA LEU A 13 -1.68 -6.75 -2.65
C LEU A 13 -2.61 -6.03 -1.69
N ARG A 14 -2.65 -6.45 -0.41
CA ARG A 14 -3.48 -5.78 0.60
C ARG A 14 -3.04 -4.35 0.86
N VAL A 15 -1.73 -4.08 0.89
CA VAL A 15 -1.20 -2.72 1.04
C VAL A 15 -1.54 -1.87 -0.18
N ILE A 16 -1.39 -2.39 -1.40
CA ILE A 16 -1.74 -1.68 -2.64
C ILE A 16 -3.23 -1.33 -2.66
N GLN A 17 -4.12 -2.24 -2.25
CA GLN A 17 -5.55 -1.96 -2.20
C GLN A 17 -5.85 -0.76 -1.29
N VAL A 18 -5.26 -0.72 -0.10
CA VAL A 18 -5.42 0.43 0.82
C VAL A 18 -4.89 1.71 0.18
N LEU A 19 -3.72 1.69 -0.46
CA LEU A 19 -3.16 2.86 -1.12
C LEU A 19 -4.08 3.40 -2.23
N VAL A 20 -4.64 2.53 -3.05
CA VAL A 20 -5.56 2.91 -4.14
C VAL A 20 -6.85 3.49 -3.57
N ASP A 21 -7.44 2.86 -2.55
CA ASP A 21 -8.67 3.31 -1.91
C ASP A 21 -8.52 4.72 -1.30
N GLU A 22 -7.40 4.99 -0.63
CA GLU A 22 -7.15 6.29 0.00
C GLU A 22 -6.82 7.38 -1.02
N GLN A 23 -6.24 7.01 -2.17
CA GLN A 23 -5.75 7.93 -3.21
C GLN A 23 -6.67 8.03 -4.44
N VAL A 24 -7.93 7.59 -4.35
CA VAL A 24 -8.91 7.70 -5.45
C VAL A 24 -8.98 9.11 -6.04
N SER A 25 -8.91 10.15 -5.20
CA SER A 25 -8.96 11.54 -5.66
C SER A 25 -7.74 11.90 -6.52
N PHE A 26 -6.54 11.45 -6.15
CA PHE A 26 -5.32 11.60 -6.93
C PHE A 26 -5.41 10.86 -8.26
N LEU A 27 -5.87 9.60 -8.25
CA LEU A 27 -5.95 8.77 -9.45
C LEU A 27 -6.94 9.30 -10.50
N ILE A 28 -7.96 10.04 -10.07
CA ILE A 28 -9.01 10.57 -10.97
C ILE A 28 -8.73 12.03 -11.37
N ARG A 29 -8.23 12.85 -10.45
CA ARG A 29 -8.14 14.31 -10.62
C ARG A 29 -6.71 14.82 -10.75
N GLY A 30 -5.72 13.96 -10.58
CA GLY A 30 -4.31 14.26 -10.73
C GLY A 30 -3.57 14.59 -9.43
N PRO A 31 -2.27 14.92 -9.53
CA PRO A 31 -1.34 15.10 -8.41
C PRO A 31 -1.80 16.07 -7.31
N GLU A 32 -2.53 17.13 -7.67
CA GLU A 32 -3.02 18.14 -6.72
C GLU A 32 -4.01 17.59 -5.69
N TYR A 33 -4.61 16.43 -5.97
CA TYR A 33 -5.61 15.80 -5.11
C TYR A 33 -5.05 14.63 -4.28
N MET A 34 -3.72 14.53 -4.20
CA MET A 34 -3.05 13.55 -3.35
C MET A 34 -3.30 13.85 -1.87
N LYS A 35 -3.73 12.83 -1.13
CA LYS A 35 -4.01 12.96 0.31
C LYS A 35 -2.82 12.47 1.12
N PRO A 36 -2.50 13.11 2.26
CA PRO A 36 -1.49 12.57 3.15
C PRO A 36 -1.97 11.22 3.71
N LEU A 37 -1.12 10.21 3.62
CA LEU A 37 -1.36 8.89 4.18
C LEU A 37 -0.08 8.42 4.88
N ASN A 38 -0.17 8.17 6.18
CA ASN A 38 0.96 7.69 6.96
C ASN A 38 0.93 6.15 7.11
N LEU A 39 2.07 5.55 7.44
CA LEU A 39 2.19 4.10 7.60
C LEU A 39 1.32 3.55 8.73
N LYS A 40 1.10 4.34 9.79
CA LYS A 40 0.25 3.96 10.92
C LYS A 40 -1.20 3.70 10.49
N ALA A 41 -1.78 4.57 9.66
CA ALA A 41 -3.14 4.39 9.13
C ALA A 41 -3.27 3.09 8.33
N VAL A 42 -2.26 2.74 7.54
CA VAL A 42 -2.22 1.47 6.78
C VAL A 42 -2.04 0.28 7.73
N SER A 43 -1.18 0.42 8.76
CA SER A 43 -0.98 -0.57 9.82
C SER A 43 -2.27 -0.90 10.55
N ASP A 44 -2.97 0.13 11.02
CA ASP A 44 -4.22 0.00 11.78
C ASP A 44 -5.31 -0.66 10.91
N ARG A 45 -5.39 -0.31 9.62
CA ARG A 45 -6.37 -0.90 8.69
C ARG A 45 -6.07 -2.36 8.32
N LEU A 46 -4.81 -2.76 8.30
CA LEU A 46 -4.39 -4.11 7.92
C LEU A 46 -4.14 -5.05 9.11
N GLY A 47 -4.02 -4.52 10.32
CA GLY A 47 -3.62 -5.29 11.51
C GLY A 47 -2.17 -5.79 11.43
N LEU A 48 -1.31 -5.08 10.70
CA LEU A 48 0.08 -5.45 10.46
C LEU A 48 1.00 -4.38 11.02
N HIS A 49 2.11 -4.78 11.66
CA HIS A 49 3.10 -3.83 12.16
C HIS A 49 3.68 -2.96 11.04
N GLU A 50 3.92 -1.67 11.32
CA GLU A 50 4.42 -0.69 10.35
C GLU A 50 5.70 -1.15 9.63
N SER A 51 6.62 -1.84 10.34
CA SER A 51 7.84 -2.38 9.75
C SER A 51 7.59 -3.45 8.69
N THR A 52 6.52 -4.23 8.81
CA THR A 52 6.11 -5.23 7.81
C THR A 52 5.63 -4.53 6.54
N ILE A 53 4.85 -3.47 6.69
CA ILE A 53 4.32 -2.68 5.57
C ILE A 53 5.46 -1.94 4.87
N SER A 54 6.32 -1.25 5.62
CA SER A 54 7.48 -0.53 5.09
C SER A 54 8.38 -1.44 4.26
N ARG A 55 8.71 -2.64 4.75
CA ARG A 55 9.47 -3.65 4.00
C ARG A 55 8.74 -4.18 2.78
N ALA A 56 7.40 -4.32 2.84
CA ALA A 56 6.62 -4.83 1.73
C ALA A 56 6.61 -3.86 0.53
N VAL A 57 6.55 -2.55 0.78
CA VAL A 57 6.50 -1.52 -0.27
C VAL A 57 7.86 -0.99 -0.69
N GLN A 58 8.92 -1.27 0.07
CA GLN A 58 10.26 -0.78 -0.24
C GLN A 58 10.71 -1.20 -1.66
N ASN A 59 11.22 -0.22 -2.42
CA ASN A 59 11.64 -0.40 -3.80
C ASN A 59 10.54 -1.03 -4.68
N LYS A 60 9.29 -0.60 -4.49
CA LYS A 60 8.15 -0.92 -5.37
C LYS A 60 7.61 0.38 -5.94
N TYR A 61 7.23 0.33 -7.20
CA TYR A 61 6.69 1.46 -7.95
C TYR A 61 5.36 1.04 -8.56
N ILE A 62 4.40 1.95 -8.56
CA ILE A 62 3.11 1.77 -9.21
C ILE A 62 3.05 2.81 -10.32
N GLN A 63 2.87 2.34 -11.56
CA GLN A 63 2.51 3.23 -12.64
C GLN A 63 1.04 3.60 -12.51
N THR A 64 0.76 4.88 -12.35
CA THR A 64 -0.60 5.42 -12.27
C THR A 64 -0.98 6.08 -13.60
N PRO A 65 -2.29 6.27 -13.87
CA PRO A 65 -2.76 6.98 -15.06
C PRO A 65 -2.18 8.39 -15.22
#